data_AF-A0A7C5FHZ5-F1
#
_entry.id   AF-A0A7C5FHZ5-F1
#
_cell.length_a   1.000
_cell.length_b   1.000
_cell.length_c   1.000
_cell.angle_alpha   90.00
_cell.angle_beta   90.00
_cell.angle_gamma   90.00
#
_symmetry.space_group_name_H-M   'P 1'
#
loop_
_entity.id
_entity.type
_entity.pdbx_description
1 polymer ?
#
loop_
_entity_poly.entity_id
_entity_poly.type
_entity_poly.pdbx_seq_one_letter_code
_entity_poly.pdbx_strand_id
1 'polypeptide(L)'
;GIDIYRGKSLVKSDASESDILSTGEGRRIQLILSPLGGQGFLFGHGNRQITWRVIQKIGFENILVVSSLEKLSDLSCLYAYIPGAHFPDFIRVLYGYGRFKVIRLVS
;
A
#
# COMPACT_ATOMS: atom_id res chain seq x y z
N GLY A 1 10.28 5.68 2.35
CA GLY A 1 9.49 6.84 2.77
C GLY A 1 8.16 6.83 2.07
N ILE A 2 7.23 7.62 2.58
CA ILE A 2 5.88 7.81 2.02
C ILE A 2 5.71 9.28 1.71
N ASP A 3 5.26 9.60 0.50
CA ASP A 3 5.03 10.97 0.08
C ASP A 3 3.54 11.23 -0.09
N ILE A 4 3.10 12.43 0.28
CA ILE A 4 1.71 12.85 0.16
C ILE A 4 1.59 13.79 -1.02
N TYR A 5 0.78 13.38 -2.01
CA TYR A 5 0.47 14.18 -3.18
C TYR A 5 -0.99 14.64 -3.16
N ARG A 6 -1.24 15.84 -3.68
CA ARG A 6 -2.58 16.41 -3.87
C ARG A 6 -2.60 17.22 -5.17
N GLY A 7 -3.51 16.88 -6.08
CA GLY A 7 -3.69 17.66 -7.31
C GLY A 7 -2.42 17.78 -8.17
N LYS A 8 -1.61 16.71 -8.26
CA LYS A 8 -0.30 16.68 -8.94
C LYS A 8 0.82 17.49 -8.24
N SER A 9 0.57 18.04 -7.06
CA SER A 9 1.58 18.72 -6.24
C SER A 9 1.99 17.87 -5.05
N LEU A 10 3.29 17.84 -4.76
CA LEU A 10 3.83 17.25 -3.54
C LEU A 10 3.45 18.15 -2.35
N VAL A 11 2.73 17.59 -1.38
CA VAL A 11 2.32 18.29 -0.14
C VAL A 11 3.33 18.05 0.97
N LYS A 12 3.83 16.82 1.09
CA LYS A 12 4.79 16.40 2.10
C LYS A 12 5.64 15.26 1.56
N SER A 13 6.96 15.41 1.62
CA SER A 13 7.91 14.31 1.42
C SER A 13 8.20 13.61 2.74
N ASP A 14 8.44 12.30 2.68
CA ASP A 14 8.77 11.44 3.84
C ASP A 14 7.85 11.65 5.05
N ALA A 15 6.55 11.58 4.78
CA ALA A 15 5.47 11.78 5.73
C ALA A 15 5.49 10.74 6.85
N SER A 16 5.43 11.20 8.09
CA SER A 16 5.22 10.36 9.27
C SER A 16 3.78 9.86 9.36
N GLU A 17 3.51 8.94 10.31
CA GLU A 17 2.14 8.50 10.63
C GLU A 17 1.23 9.71 10.91
N SER A 18 1.68 10.67 11.72
CA SER A 18 0.91 11.86 12.09
C SER A 18 0.60 12.76 10.89
N ASP A 19 1.52 12.89 9.94
CA ASP A 19 1.29 13.63 8.69
C ASP A 19 0.19 12.97 7.84
N ILE A 20 0.20 11.64 7.78
CA ILE A 20 -0.82 10.87 7.05
C ILE A 20 -2.19 10.97 7.75
N LEU A 21 -2.21 10.84 9.08
CA LEU A 21 -3.44 10.91 9.88
C LEU A 21 -4.08 12.31 9.88
N SER A 22 -3.27 13.37 9.79
CA SER A 22 -3.75 14.76 9.67
C SER A 22 -4.16 15.14 8.24
N THR A 23 -3.87 14.29 7.26
CA THR A 23 -4.25 14.53 5.86
C THR A 23 -5.69 14.07 5.57
N GLY A 24 -6.35 14.71 4.60
CA GLY A 24 -7.56 14.18 3.97
C GLY A 24 -8.85 14.35 4.76
N GLU A 25 -8.94 15.35 5.65
CA GLU A 25 -10.22 15.74 6.25
C GLU A 25 -11.27 16.00 5.15
N GLY A 26 -12.33 15.18 5.15
CA GLY A 26 -13.44 15.25 4.20
C GLY A 26 -13.12 14.79 2.77
N ARG A 27 -11.98 14.12 2.51
CA ARG A 27 -11.57 13.71 1.16
C ARG A 27 -11.15 12.25 1.11
N ARG A 28 -11.41 11.60 -0.03
CA ARG A 28 -10.93 10.24 -0.31
C ARG A 28 -9.40 10.24 -0.39
N ILE A 29 -8.77 9.38 0.40
CA ILE A 29 -7.32 9.13 0.37
C ILE A 29 -7.09 7.82 -0.38
N GLN A 30 -6.08 7.77 -1.24
CA GLN A 30 -5.66 6.53 -1.91
C GLN A 30 -4.21 6.25 -1.56
N LEU A 31 -3.93 5.02 -1.10
CA LEU A 31 -2.58 4.54 -0.85
C LEU A 31 -2.08 3.80 -2.09
N ILE A 32 -1.00 4.27 -2.69
CA ILE A 32 -0.34 3.59 -3.81
C ILE A 32 0.99 3.06 -3.30
N LEU A 33 1.19 1.75 -3.40
CA LEU A 33 2.43 1.11 -2.94
C LEU A 33 2.88 0.04 -3.92
N SER A 34 4.14 -0.36 -3.83
CA SER A 34 4.69 -1.48 -4.60
C SER A 34 5.24 -2.54 -3.66
N PRO A 35 5.19 -3.84 -4.04
CA PRO A 35 5.84 -4.89 -3.28
C PRO A 35 7.34 -4.63 -3.13
N LEU A 36 7.86 -4.87 -1.94
CA LEU A 36 9.29 -4.86 -1.68
C LEU A 36 9.95 -6.03 -2.45
N GLY A 37 10.95 -5.70 -3.27
CA GLY A 37 11.53 -6.62 -4.25
C GLY A 37 12.12 -7.90 -3.62
N GLY A 38 11.91 -9.03 -4.31
CA GLY A 38 12.49 -10.34 -3.97
C GLY A 38 11.71 -11.18 -2.94
N GLN A 39 10.96 -10.55 -2.04
CA GLN A 39 10.24 -11.26 -0.96
C GLN A 39 8.72 -11.08 -1.01
N GLY A 40 8.21 -10.04 -1.70
CA GLY A 40 6.77 -9.85 -1.88
C GLY A 40 6.04 -9.20 -0.70
N PHE A 41 6.76 -8.53 0.22
CA PHE A 41 6.12 -7.79 1.31
C PHE A 41 5.47 -6.48 0.80
N LEU A 42 4.19 -6.28 1.09
CA LEU A 42 3.47 -5.01 0.93
C LEU A 42 3.60 -4.13 2.18
N PHE A 43 3.42 -4.76 3.34
CA PHE A 43 3.56 -4.14 4.66
C PHE A 43 4.49 -5.02 5.49
N GLY A 44 5.55 -4.44 6.03
CA GLY A 44 6.58 -5.17 6.76
C GLY A 44 6.96 -4.51 8.10
N HIS A 45 7.72 -5.22 8.93
CA HIS A 45 8.05 -4.87 10.31
C HIS A 45 8.81 -3.54 10.50
N GLY A 46 9.37 -2.95 9.43
CA GLY A 46 10.16 -1.72 9.49
C GLY A 46 9.39 -0.43 9.19
N ASN A 47 8.18 -0.50 8.61
CA ASN A 47 7.49 0.70 8.16
C ASN A 47 6.53 1.24 9.22
N ARG A 48 7.04 2.10 10.11
CA ARG A 48 6.24 2.77 11.15
C ARG A 48 5.31 3.86 10.61
N GLN A 49 5.37 4.20 9.33
CA GLN A 49 4.50 5.21 8.71
C GLN A 49 3.08 4.66 8.44
N ILE A 50 2.94 3.34 8.23
CA ILE A 50 1.64 2.68 8.00
C ILE A 50 1.26 1.83 9.19
N THR A 51 0.43 2.39 10.06
CA THR A 51 -0.16 1.70 11.20
C THR A 51 -1.60 1.27 10.91
N TRP A 52 -2.18 0.47 11.80
CA TRP A 52 -3.60 0.12 11.73
C TRP A 52 -4.50 1.36 11.63
N ARG A 53 -4.18 2.44 12.35
CA ARG A 53 -4.95 3.71 12.33
C ARG A 53 -4.94 4.35 10.95
N VAL A 54 -3.79 4.30 10.26
CA VAL A 54 -3.65 4.79 8.89
C VAL A 54 -4.47 3.93 7.93
N ILE A 55 -4.39 2.61 8.04
CA ILE A 55 -5.18 1.70 7.19
C ILE A 55 -6.68 1.89 7.41
N GLN A 56 -7.15 2.04 8.65
CA GLN A 56 -8.55 2.33 8.94
C GLN A 56 -9.02 3.66 8.35
N LYS A 57 -8.18 4.70 8.41
CA LYS A 57 -8.48 6.01 7.83
C LYS A 57 -8.58 5.96 6.30
N ILE A 58 -7.70 5.18 5.66
CA ILE A 58 -7.64 5.07 4.20
C ILE A 58 -8.73 4.13 3.67
N GLY A 59 -8.99 3.02 4.36
CA GLY A 59 -9.84 1.93 3.87
C GLY A 59 -9.08 1.00 2.92
N PHE A 60 -9.25 -0.31 3.09
CA PHE A 60 -8.58 -1.32 2.26
C PHE A 60 -8.95 -1.22 0.79
N GLU A 61 -10.17 -0.78 0.49
CA GLU A 61 -10.68 -0.54 -0.86
C GLU A 61 -9.96 0.59 -1.61
N ASN A 62 -9.20 1.42 -0.89
CA ASN A 62 -8.42 2.53 -1.45
C ASN A 62 -6.91 2.25 -1.50
N ILE A 63 -6.52 0.98 -1.31
CA ILE A 63 -5.13 0.55 -1.45
C ILE A 63 -4.92 -0.01 -2.87
N LEU A 64 -4.07 0.66 -3.65
CA LEU A 64 -3.66 0.22 -4.97
C LEU A 64 -2.22 -0.30 -4.90
N VAL A 65 -2.07 -1.60 -5.16
CA VAL A 65 -0.74 -2.21 -5.32
C VAL A 65 -0.32 -2.12 -6.78
N VAL A 66 0.84 -1.54 -7.03
CA VAL A 66 1.45 -1.43 -8.36
C VAL A 66 2.77 -2.19 -8.39
N SER A 67 3.03 -2.94 -9.47
CA SER A 67 4.30 -3.65 -9.62
C SER A 67 4.69 -3.79 -11.09
N SER A 68 5.98 -3.99 -11.36
CA SER A 68 6.44 -4.41 -12.68
C SER A 68 6.09 -5.88 -12.92
N LEU A 69 5.99 -6.27 -14.19
CA LEU A 69 5.74 -7.67 -14.56
C LEU A 69 6.83 -8.58 -13.99
N GLU A 70 8.09 -8.19 -14.16
CA GLU A 70 9.28 -8.91 -13.67
C GLU A 70 9.19 -9.19 -12.17
N LYS A 71 8.88 -8.16 -11.35
CA LYS A 71 8.72 -8.31 -9.90
C LYS A 71 7.59 -9.27 -9.52
N LEU A 72 6.57 -9.46 -10.36
CA LEU A 72 5.45 -10.36 -10.10
C LEU A 72 5.64 -11.77 -10.64
N SER A 73 6.55 -11.96 -11.59
CA SER A 73 6.82 -13.27 -12.21
C SER A 73 7.40 -14.24 -11.18
N ASP A 74 8.23 -13.74 -10.26
CA ASP A 74 8.93 -14.56 -9.26
C ASP A 74 8.16 -14.69 -7.94
N LEU A 75 7.00 -14.03 -7.80
CA LEU A 75 6.22 -14.02 -6.57
C LEU A 75 4.98 -14.91 -6.69
N SER A 76 4.90 -15.94 -5.83
CA SER A 76 3.74 -16.81 -5.68
C SER A 76 2.65 -16.19 -4.79
N CYS A 77 3.06 -15.39 -3.82
CA CYS A 77 2.20 -14.73 -2.85
C CYS A 77 2.80 -13.38 -2.43
N LEU A 78 1.98 -12.58 -1.76
CA LEU A 78 2.40 -11.33 -1.14
C LEU A 78 2.21 -11.44 0.37
N TYR A 79 3.05 -10.72 1.11
CA TYR A 79 3.01 -10.71 2.58
C TYR A 79 2.60 -9.34 3.09
N ALA A 80 1.74 -9.28 4.10
CA ALA A 80 1.31 -8.04 4.70
C ALA A 80 1.12 -8.20 6.20
N TYR A 81 1.97 -7.57 7.00
CA TYR A 81 1.84 -7.62 8.44
C TYR A 81 1.67 -6.21 9.04
N ILE A 82 0.53 -5.99 9.68
CA ILE A 82 0.27 -4.82 10.53
C ILE A 82 -0.46 -5.32 11.78
N PRO A 83 0.08 -5.08 12.99
CA PRO A 83 -0.57 -5.51 14.22
C PRO A 83 -2.01 -4.98 14.35
N GLY A 84 -2.96 -5.89 14.58
CA GLY A 84 -4.39 -5.56 14.74
C GLY A 84 -5.14 -5.29 13.43
N ALA A 85 -4.49 -5.42 12.27
CA ALA A 85 -5.13 -5.27 10.97
C ALA A 85 -5.60 -6.62 10.43
N HIS A 86 -6.79 -6.63 9.83
CA HIS A 86 -7.32 -7.78 9.09
C HIS A 86 -7.20 -7.51 7.59
N PHE A 87 -6.46 -8.36 6.89
CA PHE A 87 -6.28 -8.25 5.45
C PHE A 87 -7.20 -9.21 4.70
N PRO A 88 -7.59 -8.89 3.46
CA PRO A 88 -8.27 -9.85 2.59
C PRO A 88 -7.31 -10.96 2.16
N ASP A 89 -7.84 -12.17 1.88
CA ASP A 89 -7.04 -13.31 1.40
C ASP A 89 -6.39 -13.08 0.02
N PHE A 90 -6.92 -12.13 -0.74
CA PHE A 90 -6.46 -11.82 -2.09
C PHE A 90 -6.41 -10.32 -2.31
N ILE A 91 -5.42 -9.88 -3.08
CA ILE A 91 -5.26 -8.49 -3.47
C ILE A 91 -5.04 -8.38 -4.98
N ARG A 92 -5.56 -7.30 -5.56
CA ARG A 92 -5.36 -6.95 -6.97
C ARG A 92 -4.10 -6.14 -7.11
N VAL A 93 -3.16 -6.64 -7.89
CA VAL A 93 -1.95 -5.90 -8.26
C VAL A 93 -2.08 -5.40 -9.69
N LEU A 94 -2.00 -4.09 -9.88
CA LEU A 94 -1.89 -3.48 -11.20
C LEU A 94 -0.47 -3.68 -11.73
N TYR A 95 -0.36 -4.25 -12.93
CA TYR A 95 0.90 -4.44 -13.62
C TYR A 95 0.76 -4.06 -15.10
N GLY A 96 1.70 -3.25 -15.60
CA GLY A 96 1.64 -2.73 -16.98
C GLY A 96 0.41 -1.85 -17.25
N TYR A 97 -0.01 -1.77 -18.51
CA TYR A 97 -1.12 -0.91 -18.96
C TYR A 97 -2.48 -1.59 -18.75
N GLY A 98 -3.09 -1.35 -17.59
CA GLY A 98 -4.47 -1.76 -17.29
C GLY A 98 -4.67 -3.23 -16.97
N ARG A 99 -3.60 -4.02 -16.80
CA ARG A 99 -3.70 -5.44 -16.42
C ARG A 99 -3.63 -5.59 -14.91
N PHE A 100 -4.43 -6.51 -14.37
CA PHE A 100 -4.46 -6.82 -12.94
C PHE A 100 -4.19 -8.30 -12.72
N LYS A 101 -3.36 -8.63 -11.73
CA LYS A 101 -3.13 -10.00 -11.25
C LYS A 101 -3.73 -10.08 -9.86
N VAL A 102 -4.58 -11.07 -9.63
CA VAL A 102 -5.04 -11.39 -8.28
C VAL A 102 -4.00 -12.30 -7.67
N ILE A 103 -3.44 -11.90 -6.53
CA ILE A 103 -2.40 -12.64 -5.83
C ILE A 103 -2.88 -12.89 -4.41
N ARG A 104 -2.59 -14.09 -3.89
CA ARG A 104 -2.86 -14.44 -2.50
C ARG A 104 -2.04 -13.54 -1.57
N LEU A 105 -2.74 -12.95 -0.60
CA LEU A 105 -2.14 -12.15 0.45
C LEU A 105 -2.04 -12.99 1.72
N VAL A 106 -0.85 -13.10 2.26
CA VAL A 106 -0.53 -13.80 3.49
C VAL A 106 -0.28 -12.74 4.55
N SER A 107 -1.14 -12.69 5.57
CA SER A 107 -1.10 -11.68 6.62
C SER A 107 -0.95 -12.26 8.01
#